data_AF-A0A0G1XLF5-F1
#
_entry.id   AF-A0A0G1XLF5-F1
#
_cell.length_a   1.000
_cell.length_b   1.000
_cell.length_c   1.000
_cell.angle_alpha   90.00
_cell.angle_beta   90.00
_cell.angle_gamma   90.00
#
_symmetry.space_group_name_H-M   'P 1'
#
loop_
_entity.id
_entity.type
_entity.pdbx_description
1 polymer ?
#
loop_
_entity_poly.entity_id
_entity_poly.type
_entity_poly.pdbx_seq_one_letter_code
_entity_poly.pdbx_strand_id
1 'polypeptide(L)'
;MREIHIANNGLMLLRGATVVSNSFGVIRVSMKWGFADFTWQIHTAPGTKFFTSKGEKETVEDIAAGDTVTVTGMLTGNGEEPTIVAEFVSEK
;
A
#
# COMPACT_ATOMS: atom_id res chain seq x y z
N MET A 1 -3.13 -8.94 -11.40
CA MET A 1 -2.15 -9.85 -10.76
C MET A 1 -1.97 -9.37 -9.32
N ARG A 2 -1.93 -10.29 -8.36
CA ARG A 2 -1.74 -10.00 -6.93
C ARG A 2 -0.49 -10.70 -6.43
N GLU A 3 0.41 -9.96 -5.80
CA GLU A 3 1.69 -10.48 -5.30
C GLU A 3 2.12 -9.73 -4.04
N ILE A 4 2.80 -10.46 -3.15
CA ILE A 4 3.49 -9.96 -1.96
C ILE A 4 4.90 -10.50 -2.00
N HIS A 5 5.89 -9.61 -2.02
CA HIS A 5 7.29 -9.96 -1.87
C HIS A 5 7.82 -9.27 -0.62
N ILE A 6 8.49 -10.03 0.24
CA ILE A 6 9.16 -9.52 1.44
C ILE A 6 10.61 -9.99 1.35
N ALA A 7 11.54 -9.04 1.25
CA ALA A 7 12.96 -9.31 1.28
C ALA A 7 13.45 -9.55 2.72
N ASN A 8 14.62 -10.17 2.87
CA ASN A 8 15.22 -10.49 4.16
C ASN A 8 15.64 -9.26 5.00
N ASN A 9 15.57 -8.07 4.42
CA ASN A 9 15.81 -6.79 5.09
C ASN A 9 14.52 -6.03 5.44
N GLY A 10 13.35 -6.63 5.21
CA GLY A 10 12.05 -6.00 5.43
C GLY A 10 11.56 -5.11 4.28
N LEU A 11 12.31 -4.96 3.18
CA LEU A 11 11.78 -4.31 1.98
C LEU A 11 10.61 -5.13 1.44
N MET A 12 9.50 -4.46 1.18
CA MET A 12 8.26 -5.08 0.73
C MET A 12 7.79 -4.49 -0.60
N LEU A 13 7.30 -5.37 -1.47
CA LEU A 13 6.46 -5.02 -2.62
C LEU A 13 5.09 -5.67 -2.42
N LEU A 14 4.05 -4.84 -2.40
CA LEU A 14 2.64 -5.24 -2.34
C LEU A 14 1.97 -4.77 -3.64
N ARG A 15 1.51 -5.66 -4.51
CA ARG A 15 0.89 -5.27 -5.79
C ARG A 15 -0.48 -5.87 -5.95
N GLY A 16 -1.45 -5.03 -6.32
CA GLY A 16 -2.83 -5.42 -6.58
C GLY A 16 -3.70 -5.43 -5.32
N ALA A 17 -3.34 -4.62 -4.32
CA ALA A 17 -4.12 -4.46 -3.10
C ALA A 17 -5.25 -3.45 -3.34
N THR A 18 -6.44 -3.72 -2.80
CA THR A 18 -7.58 -2.80 -2.93
C THR A 18 -7.64 -1.89 -1.70
N VAL A 19 -7.71 -0.58 -1.92
CA VAL A 19 -7.86 0.41 -0.86
C VAL A 19 -9.23 0.24 -0.19
N VAL A 20 -9.20 0.06 1.13
CA VAL A 20 -10.39 -0.05 1.98
C VAL A 20 -10.74 1.31 2.55
N SER A 21 -9.73 2.06 2.99
CA SER A 21 -9.88 3.42 3.51
C SER A 21 -8.58 4.18 3.41
N ASN A 22 -8.68 5.50 3.28
CA ASN A 22 -7.55 6.41 3.36
C ASN A 22 -7.91 7.51 4.35
N SER A 23 -7.16 7.63 5.44
CA SER A 23 -7.38 8.66 6.44
C SER A 23 -6.09 8.98 7.19
N PHE A 24 -5.87 10.27 7.47
CA PHE A 24 -4.76 10.76 8.29
C PHE A 24 -3.37 10.22 7.89
N GLY A 25 -3.12 10.06 6.59
CA GLY A 25 -1.85 9.54 6.08
C GLY A 25 -1.67 8.02 6.24
N VAL A 26 -2.71 7.30 6.66
CA VAL A 26 -2.77 5.84 6.73
C VAL A 26 -3.75 5.32 5.69
N ILE A 27 -3.23 4.55 4.73
CA ILE A 27 -4.04 3.86 3.72
C ILE A 27 -4.17 2.41 4.18
N ARG A 28 -5.40 1.99 4.48
CA ARG A 28 -5.70 0.59 4.77
C ARG A 28 -6.06 -0.11 3.47
N VAL A 29 -5.38 -1.21 3.17
CA VAL A 29 -5.63 -2.00 1.96
C VAL A 29 -5.95 -3.44 2.32
N SER A 30 -6.68 -4.10 1.44
CA SER A 30 -6.99 -5.53 1.51
C SER A 30 -6.49 -6.26 0.27
N MET A 31 -6.08 -7.50 0.46
CA MET A 31 -5.70 -8.39 -0.63
C MET A 31 -6.30 -9.77 -0.41
N LYS A 32 -7.09 -10.22 -1.38
CA LYS A 32 -7.82 -11.49 -1.31
C LYS A 32 -7.25 -12.53 -2.26
N TRP A 33 -7.04 -13.75 -1.76
CA TRP A 33 -6.73 -14.96 -2.52
C TRP A 33 -7.69 -16.09 -2.13
N GLY A 34 -8.72 -16.30 -2.95
CA GLY A 34 -9.77 -17.27 -2.63
C GLY A 34 -10.49 -16.89 -1.34
N PHE A 35 -10.36 -17.72 -0.31
CA PHE A 35 -10.93 -17.50 1.02
C PHE A 35 -10.00 -16.76 1.98
N ALA A 36 -8.73 -16.55 1.62
CA ALA A 36 -7.79 -15.80 2.45
C ALA A 36 -7.92 -14.29 2.20
N ASP A 37 -8.01 -13.52 3.27
CA ASP A 37 -8.03 -12.06 3.26
C ASP A 37 -6.86 -11.53 4.09
N PHE A 38 -6.08 -10.62 3.51
CA PHE A 38 -4.94 -9.99 4.15
C PHE A 38 -5.16 -8.48 4.18
N THR A 39 -5.19 -7.90 5.37
CA THR A 39 -5.24 -6.45 5.56
C THR A 39 -3.85 -5.91 5.89
N TRP A 40 -3.53 -4.75 5.33
CA TRP A 40 -2.26 -4.04 5.55
C TRP A 40 -2.54 -2.57 5.85
N GLN A 41 -1.71 -1.99 6.68
CA GLN A 41 -1.65 -0.55 6.89
C GLN A 41 -0.47 0.01 6.11
N ILE A 42 -0.70 1.05 5.34
CA ILE A 42 0.34 1.77 4.62
C ILE A 42 0.45 3.14 5.26
N HIS A 43 1.58 3.39 5.92
CA HIS A 43 1.92 4.68 6.48
C HIS A 43 2.63 5.50 5.43
N THR A 44 2.07 6.67 5.13
CA THR A 44 2.68 7.66 4.26
C THR A 44 3.43 8.70 5.09
N ALA A 45 4.54 9.21 4.55
CA ALA A 45 5.37 10.23 5.17
C ALA A 45 5.66 11.35 4.17
N PRO A 46 6.18 12.53 4.58
CA PRO A 46 6.48 13.65 3.67
C PRO A 46 7.42 13.33 2.48
N GLY A 47 8.06 12.15 2.45
CA GLY A 47 8.88 11.66 1.34
C GLY A 47 8.24 10.56 0.47
N THR A 48 7.04 10.08 0.81
CA THR A 48 6.33 9.08 0.02
C THR A 48 5.95 9.67 -1.34
N LYS A 49 6.21 8.92 -2.41
CA LYS A 49 5.90 9.31 -3.78
C LYS A 49 4.66 8.58 -4.27
N PHE A 50 3.73 9.33 -4.87
CA PHE A 50 2.49 8.81 -5.42
C PHE A 50 2.49 8.92 -6.95
N PHE A 51 1.90 7.92 -7.61
CA PHE A 51 1.79 7.85 -9.06
C PHE A 51 0.42 7.34 -9.50
N THR A 52 -0.10 7.91 -10.59
CA THR A 52 -1.33 7.42 -11.22
C THR A 52 -1.06 6.33 -12.23
N SER A 53 -2.13 5.64 -12.61
CA SER A 53 -2.17 4.79 -13.82
C SER A 53 -1.75 5.53 -15.10
N LYS A 54 -1.81 6.87 -15.13
CA LYS A 54 -1.39 7.74 -16.25
C LYS A 54 0.04 8.28 -16.13
N GLY A 55 0.74 7.98 -15.03
CA GLY A 55 2.10 8.43 -14.76
C GLY A 55 2.21 9.87 -14.23
N GLU A 56 1.09 10.50 -13.88
CA GLU A 56 1.08 11.80 -13.21
C GLU A 56 1.42 11.62 -11.71
N LYS A 57 2.02 12.64 -11.08
CA LYS A 57 2.31 12.64 -9.64
C LYS A 57 1.05 13.06 -8.89
N GLU A 58 0.66 12.24 -7.93
CA GLU A 58 -0.48 12.50 -7.04
C GLU A 58 -0.02 12.92 -5.64
N THR A 59 -0.99 13.31 -4.81
CA THR A 59 -0.85 13.34 -3.37
C THR A 59 -1.52 12.12 -2.75
N VAL A 60 -1.39 11.97 -1.43
CA VAL A 60 -2.14 10.94 -0.71
C VAL A 60 -3.64 11.13 -0.82
N GLU A 61 -4.14 12.35 -1.04
CA GLU A 61 -5.58 12.63 -1.10
C GLU A 61 -6.25 12.06 -2.36
N ASP A 62 -5.48 11.80 -3.41
CA ASP A 62 -6.00 11.27 -4.67
C ASP A 62 -6.27 9.75 -4.61
N ILE A 63 -5.67 9.05 -3.63
CA ILE A 63 -5.92 7.62 -3.40
C ILE A 63 -7.24 7.42 -2.64
N ALA A 64 -8.22 6.79 -3.26
CA ALA A 64 -9.55 6.59 -2.74
C ALA A 64 -9.87 5.12 -2.43
N ALA A 65 -10.91 4.90 -1.61
CA ALA A 65 -11.43 3.56 -1.37
C ALA A 65 -11.98 2.93 -2.66
N GLY A 66 -11.60 1.69 -2.93
CA GLY A 66 -11.90 0.98 -4.17
C GLY A 66 -10.72 0.91 -5.14
N ASP A 67 -9.74 1.80 -5.02
CA ASP A 67 -8.59 1.83 -5.92
C ASP A 67 -7.72 0.59 -5.75
N THR A 68 -7.06 0.18 -6.84
CA THR A 68 -6.07 -0.89 -6.81
C THR A 68 -4.68 -0.27 -6.82
N VAL A 69 -3.88 -0.59 -5.80
CA VAL A 69 -2.57 0.01 -5.62
C VAL A 69 -1.43 -1.01 -5.66
N THR A 70 -0.26 -0.49 -6.01
CA THR A 70 1.05 -1.10 -5.81
C THR A 70 1.84 -0.25 -4.82
N VAL A 71 2.41 -0.88 -3.81
CA VAL A 71 3.16 -0.22 -2.74
C VAL A 71 4.54 -0.84 -2.64
N THR A 72 5.56 0.02 -2.52
CA THR A 72 6.91 -0.38 -2.14
C THR A 72 7.31 0.39 -0.90
N GLY A 73 7.90 -0.29 0.08
CA GLY A 73 8.28 0.33 1.34
C GLY A 73 8.89 -0.66 2.31
N MET A 74 9.07 -0.23 3.55
CA MET A 74 9.64 -1.06 4.60
C MET A 74 8.54 -1.63 5.49
N LEU A 75 8.56 -2.95 5.67
CA LEU A 75 7.73 -3.63 6.65
C LEU A 75 8.18 -3.25 8.07
N THR A 76 7.23 -2.93 8.92
CA THR A 76 7.44 -2.58 10.32
C THR A 76 6.51 -3.43 11.20
N GLY A 77 7.00 -3.87 12.36
CA GLY A 77 6.44 -5.01 13.09
C GLY A 77 5.72 -4.68 14.41
N ASN A 78 5.17 -3.47 14.57
CA ASN A 78 4.77 -2.99 15.90
C ASN A 78 3.24 -2.86 16.10
N GLY A 79 2.41 -3.39 15.20
CA GLY A 79 0.94 -3.27 15.23
C GLY A 79 0.19 -4.59 15.11
N GLU A 80 -1.14 -4.56 15.31
CA GLU A 80 -2.04 -5.71 15.11
C GLU A 80 -2.17 -6.09 13.62
N GLU A 81 -2.05 -5.11 12.73
CA GLU A 81 -1.97 -5.30 11.28
C GLU A 81 -0.54 -5.05 10.82
N PRO A 82 -0.03 -5.80 9.82
CA PRO A 82 1.28 -5.53 9.27
C PRO A 82 1.32 -4.14 8.61
N THR A 83 2.33 -3.35 8.97
CA THR A 83 2.44 -1.95 8.56
C THR A 83 3.61 -1.75 7.60
N ILE A 84 3.36 -1.11 6.46
CA ILE A 84 4.36 -0.72 5.48
C ILE A 84 4.59 0.80 5.61
N VAL A 85 5.81 1.23 5.86
CA VAL A 85 6.21 2.63 5.68
C VAL A 85 6.52 2.82 4.20
N ALA A 86 5.66 3.53 3.47
CA ALA A 86 5.71 3.61 2.03
C ALA A 86 6.79 4.57 1.52
N GLU A 87 7.60 4.08 0.60
CA GLU A 87 8.43 4.93 -0.27
C GLU A 87 7.66 5.30 -1.54
N PHE A 88 6.91 4.34 -2.10
CA PHE A 88 6.14 4.50 -3.31
C PHE A 88 4.74 3.90 -3.17
N VAL A 89 3.74 4.63 -3.66
CA VAL A 89 2.37 4.16 -3.86
C VAL A 89 1.97 4.49 -5.29
N SER A 90 1.47 3.51 -6.03
CA SER A 90 1.02 3.69 -7.42
C SER A 90 -0.38 3.12 -7.58
N GLU A 91 -1.31 3.95 -8.02
CA GLU A 91 -2.61 3.51 -8.54
C GLU A 91 -2.39 2.71 -9.85
N LYS A 92 -3.27 1.75 -10.14
CA LYS A 92 -3.04 0.71 -11.15
C LYS A 92 -4.23 0.39 -12.01
#